data_AF-A0A955X0S7-F1
#
_entry.id   AF-A0A955X0S7-F1
#
_cell.length_a   1.000
_cell.length_b   1.000
_cell.length_c   1.000
_cell.angle_alpha   90.00
_cell.angle_beta   90.00
_cell.angle_gamma   90.00
#
_symmetry.space_group_name_H-M   'P 1'
#
loop_
_entity.id
_entity.type
_entity.pdbx_description
1 polymer ?
#
loop_
_entity_poly.entity_id
_entity_poly.type
_entity_poly.pdbx_seq_one_letter_code
_entity_poly.pdbx_strand_id
1 'polypeptide(L)'
;MSSETVIHPTALVHPEARLGVGVQVGPFSVVGQHARLGDGVKLHSHVVVDGHTTLHEGVEVYPFAAVGLRPQDKKYDGSVTTLEVGARTVIRESATLQPGSIGPGCGETKVGTDCLLMAYTHVAHDCVVGNGVIMANATQIAGHCTIEDYAILGGVTTVHQFVRVGTRAITGASSRVQQDIPPFTMADGHPAGLVGLNGVGLQRAGFSPEARAALKRAFRALFLRGPYAEALDELEGGLALEHPEVATLCRLLRGSERGVMRARKSKR
;
A
#
# COMPACT_ATOMS: atom_id res chain seq x y z
N MET A 1 10.78 4.96 31.25
CA MET A 1 12.25 4.84 31.11
C MET A 1 12.57 5.34 29.71
N SER A 2 13.33 6.42 29.56
CA SER A 2 13.81 6.86 28.24
C SER A 2 14.73 5.75 27.72
N SER A 3 14.33 5.02 26.69
CA SER A 3 15.24 4.07 26.04
C SER A 3 16.31 4.87 25.31
N GLU A 4 17.57 4.64 25.66
CA GLU A 4 18.72 5.28 25.02
C GLU A 4 18.79 4.88 23.54
N THR A 5 19.23 5.81 22.68
CA THR A 5 19.48 5.53 21.27
C THR A 5 20.77 4.72 21.14
N VAL A 6 20.69 3.56 20.48
CA VAL A 6 21.80 2.60 20.35
C VAL A 6 22.20 2.48 18.89
N ILE A 7 23.44 2.85 18.58
CA ILE A 7 24.02 2.72 17.24
C ILE A 7 25.15 1.70 17.33
N HIS A 8 25.05 0.60 16.57
CA HIS A 8 26.10 -0.40 16.53
C HIS A 8 27.41 0.20 15.98
N PRO A 9 28.60 -0.13 16.51
CA PRO A 9 29.87 0.47 16.07
C PRO A 9 30.20 0.31 14.58
N THR A 10 29.60 -0.68 13.91
CA THR A 10 29.77 -0.92 12.46
C THR A 10 28.68 -0.29 11.60
N ALA A 11 27.69 0.37 12.20
CA ALA A 11 26.70 1.15 11.46
C ALA A 11 27.30 2.48 11.00
N LEU A 12 26.94 2.90 9.79
CA LEU A 12 27.35 4.17 9.22
C LEU A 12 26.17 5.13 9.23
N VAL A 13 26.14 6.03 10.21
CA VAL A 13 25.10 7.05 10.35
C VAL A 13 25.71 8.40 9.98
N HIS A 14 25.15 9.06 8.98
CA HIS A 14 25.61 10.39 8.58
C HIS A 14 25.40 11.39 9.73
N PRO A 15 26.34 12.32 10.02
CA PRO A 15 26.23 13.26 11.15
C PRO A 15 24.99 14.16 11.14
N GLU A 16 24.42 14.42 9.97
CA GLU A 16 23.21 15.25 9.80
C GLU A 16 21.89 14.46 9.84
N ALA A 17 21.96 13.12 9.88
CA ALA A 17 20.77 12.29 10.02
C ALA A 17 20.08 12.60 11.36
N ARG A 18 18.74 12.59 11.35
CA ARG A 18 17.96 12.91 12.56
C ARG A 18 17.40 11.63 13.16
N LEU A 19 17.76 11.35 14.41
CA LEU A 19 17.33 10.16 15.14
C LEU A 19 16.53 10.58 16.37
N GLY A 20 15.35 9.99 16.54
CA GLY A 20 14.50 10.13 17.72
C GLY A 20 15.03 9.36 18.94
N VAL A 21 14.23 9.35 19.99
CA VAL A 21 14.54 8.66 21.25
C VAL A 21 14.37 7.15 21.08
N GLY A 22 15.31 6.37 21.62
CA GLY A 22 15.21 4.90 21.62
C GLY A 22 15.41 4.26 20.25
N VAL A 23 15.96 4.99 19.29
CA VAL A 23 16.30 4.46 17.98
C VAL A 23 17.39 3.40 18.13
N GLN A 24 17.25 2.28 17.41
CA GLN A 24 18.23 1.20 17.38
C GLN A 24 18.73 1.02 15.95
N VAL A 25 20.04 1.17 15.73
CA VAL A 25 20.68 0.94 14.43
C VAL A 25 21.62 -0.26 14.53
N GLY A 26 21.22 -1.35 13.87
CA GLY A 26 21.95 -2.61 13.85
C GLY A 26 23.25 -2.59 13.02
N PRO A 27 24.05 -3.67 13.11
CA PRO A 27 25.36 -3.74 12.47
C PRO A 27 25.29 -3.62 10.95
N PHE A 28 26.27 -2.92 10.36
CA PHE A 28 26.41 -2.75 8.90
C PHE A 28 25.25 -2.04 8.22
N SER A 29 24.40 -1.36 8.98
CA SER A 29 23.34 -0.52 8.44
C SER A 29 23.87 0.87 8.08
N VAL A 30 23.27 1.49 7.07
CA VAL A 30 23.65 2.80 6.55
C VAL A 30 22.45 3.74 6.66
N VAL A 31 22.66 4.91 7.26
CA VAL A 31 21.67 5.98 7.40
C VAL A 31 22.21 7.26 6.76
N GLY A 32 21.57 7.70 5.69
CA GLY A 32 21.98 8.84 4.86
C GLY A 32 21.72 10.21 5.48
N GLN A 33 22.30 11.25 4.87
CA GLN A 33 22.31 12.63 5.37
C GLN A 33 20.94 13.20 5.69
N HIS A 34 19.94 12.93 4.86
CA HIS A 34 18.60 13.53 4.96
C HIS A 34 17.57 12.62 5.64
N ALA A 35 17.99 11.44 6.11
CA ALA A 35 17.13 10.49 6.77
C ALA A 35 16.65 11.00 8.14
N ARG A 36 15.37 10.75 8.44
CA ARG A 36 14.71 11.09 9.71
C ARG A 36 14.08 9.84 10.28
N LEU A 37 14.60 9.37 11.41
CA LEU A 37 14.11 8.21 12.13
C LEU A 37 13.37 8.70 13.38
N GLY A 38 12.08 8.41 13.48
CA GLY A 38 11.25 8.72 14.64
C GLY A 38 11.59 7.88 15.87
N ASP A 39 10.86 8.12 16.97
CA ASP A 39 11.11 7.45 18.24
C ASP A 39 10.91 5.93 18.13
N GLY A 40 11.80 5.15 18.75
CA GLY A 40 11.71 3.69 18.78
C GLY A 40 11.88 3.01 17.42
N VAL A 41 12.29 3.72 16.35
CA VAL A 41 12.62 3.11 15.07
C VAL A 41 13.75 2.10 15.26
N LYS A 42 13.59 0.91 14.68
CA LYS A 42 14.56 -0.17 14.79
C LYS A 42 14.99 -0.65 13.42
N LEU A 43 16.25 -0.40 13.11
CA LEU A 43 16.93 -0.96 11.95
C LEU A 43 17.70 -2.19 12.42
N HIS A 44 17.40 -3.35 11.86
CA HIS A 44 18.20 -4.56 12.05
C HIS A 44 19.56 -4.43 11.34
N SER A 45 20.29 -5.53 11.15
CA SER A 45 21.56 -5.51 10.43
C SER A 45 21.38 -5.28 8.93
N HIS A 46 22.36 -4.67 8.26
CA HIS A 46 22.40 -4.55 6.80
C HIS A 46 21.19 -3.84 6.18
N VAL A 47 20.67 -2.82 6.86
CA VAL A 47 19.58 -1.97 6.36
C VAL A 47 20.16 -0.71 5.73
N VAL A 48 19.59 -0.27 4.61
CA VAL A 48 19.93 1.04 4.01
C VAL A 48 18.71 1.95 4.09
N VAL A 49 18.87 3.10 4.75
CA VAL A 49 17.91 4.21 4.74
C VAL A 49 18.63 5.44 4.20
N ASP A 50 18.21 5.96 3.05
CA ASP A 50 18.87 7.09 2.39
C ASP A 50 17.86 8.07 1.76
N GLY A 51 18.35 9.14 1.13
CA GLY A 51 17.52 10.17 0.51
C GLY A 51 16.71 10.98 1.53
N HIS A 52 15.73 11.74 1.04
CA HIS A 52 14.82 12.50 1.88
C HIS A 52 13.71 11.59 2.42
N THR A 53 14.11 10.72 3.34
CA THR A 53 13.25 9.65 3.88
C THR A 53 12.91 9.92 5.34
N THR A 54 11.62 9.82 5.65
CA THR A 54 11.11 9.89 7.02
C THR A 54 10.47 8.56 7.40
N LEU A 55 11.01 7.92 8.45
CA LEU A 55 10.40 6.78 9.12
C LEU A 55 9.80 7.27 10.43
N HIS A 56 8.49 7.13 10.60
CA HIS A 56 7.79 7.54 11.83
C HIS A 56 8.03 6.57 12.99
N GLU A 57 7.47 6.89 14.15
CA GLU A 57 7.70 6.16 15.40
C GLU A 57 7.46 4.63 15.27
N GLY A 58 8.33 3.84 15.89
CA GLY A 58 8.20 2.39 15.98
C GLY A 58 8.28 1.62 14.67
N VAL A 59 8.70 2.23 13.56
CA VAL A 59 8.98 1.50 12.32
C VAL A 59 10.10 0.49 12.55
N GLU A 60 9.90 -0.76 12.13
CA GLU A 60 10.90 -1.83 12.22
C GLU A 60 11.33 -2.28 10.83
N VAL A 61 12.63 -2.22 10.54
CA VAL A 61 13.20 -2.52 9.22
C VAL A 61 14.18 -3.69 9.32
N TYR A 62 13.88 -4.77 8.62
CA TYR A 62 14.61 -6.04 8.63
C TYR A 62 15.74 -6.08 7.59
N PRO A 63 16.67 -7.05 7.71
CA PRO A 63 17.89 -7.05 6.93
C PRO A 63 17.72 -6.97 5.41
N PHE A 64 18.66 -6.29 4.77
CA PHE A 64 18.75 -6.11 3.31
C PHE A 64 17.62 -5.29 2.69
N ALA A 65 16.73 -4.69 3.49
CA ALA A 65 15.77 -3.72 2.99
C ALA A 65 16.50 -2.44 2.55
N ALA A 66 16.04 -1.88 1.43
CA ALA A 66 16.56 -0.64 0.87
C ALA A 66 15.43 0.39 0.80
N VAL A 67 15.54 1.42 1.64
CA VAL A 67 14.46 2.37 1.90
C VAL A 67 14.94 3.78 1.54
N GLY A 68 14.27 4.41 0.57
CA GLY A 68 14.59 5.77 0.14
C GLY A 68 15.68 5.90 -0.92
N LEU A 69 16.17 4.78 -1.46
CA LEU A 69 17.08 4.80 -2.61
C LEU A 69 16.39 5.33 -3.86
N ARG A 70 17.18 5.91 -4.78
CA ARG A 70 16.69 6.54 -6.01
C ARG A 70 15.61 5.70 -6.72
N PRO A 71 14.57 6.33 -7.28
CA PRO A 71 13.52 5.62 -7.98
C PRO A 71 14.04 4.98 -9.28
N GLN A 72 13.35 3.95 -9.75
CA GLN A 72 13.65 3.25 -11.01
C GLN A 72 13.03 3.91 -12.25
N ASP A 73 12.38 5.06 -12.10
CA ASP A 73 11.86 5.84 -13.22
C ASP A 73 13.03 6.34 -14.09
N LYS A 74 13.03 5.97 -15.37
CA LYS A 74 14.05 6.43 -16.34
C LYS A 74 14.04 7.94 -16.54
N LYS A 75 12.93 8.62 -16.17
CA LYS A 75 12.78 10.07 -16.27
C LYS A 75 13.27 10.81 -15.03
N TYR A 76 13.66 10.10 -13.97
CA TYR A 76 14.20 10.73 -12.77
C TYR A 76 15.52 11.43 -13.07
N ASP A 77 15.59 12.71 -12.75
CA ASP A 77 16.69 13.63 -13.11
C ASP A 77 17.63 13.95 -11.94
N GLY A 78 17.40 13.34 -10.78
CA GLY A 78 18.13 13.64 -9.54
C GLY A 78 17.47 14.73 -8.68
N SER A 79 16.29 15.22 -9.06
CA SER A 79 15.53 16.15 -8.23
C SER A 79 15.23 15.59 -6.85
N VAL A 80 15.15 16.48 -5.86
CA VAL A 80 14.79 16.10 -4.48
C VAL A 80 13.35 15.58 -4.44
N THR A 81 13.19 14.32 -4.05
CA THR A 81 11.90 13.66 -3.84
C THR A 81 11.88 12.93 -2.50
N THR A 82 10.68 12.72 -1.97
CA THR A 82 10.50 12.25 -0.59
C THR A 82 9.89 10.86 -0.51
N LEU A 83 10.23 10.18 0.59
CA LEU A 83 9.57 8.97 1.05
C LEU A 83 9.14 9.15 2.50
N GLU A 84 7.89 8.84 2.81
CA GLU A 84 7.34 8.86 4.16
C GLU A 84 6.76 7.49 4.52
N VAL A 85 7.15 6.94 5.67
CA VAL A 85 6.65 5.67 6.19
C VAL A 85 6.05 5.89 7.58
N GLY A 86 4.74 5.63 7.70
CA GLY A 86 3.94 5.81 8.90
C GLY A 86 4.35 4.90 10.06
N ALA A 87 3.81 5.22 11.23
CA ALA A 87 4.22 4.61 12.49
C ALA A 87 4.00 3.10 12.52
N ARG A 88 4.81 2.37 13.29
CA ARG A 88 4.65 0.92 13.57
C ARG A 88 4.57 0.02 12.33
N THR A 89 4.94 0.53 11.17
CA THR A 89 5.03 -0.25 9.94
C THR A 89 6.25 -1.16 10.00
N VAL A 90 6.05 -2.42 9.63
CA VAL A 90 7.09 -3.45 9.59
C VAL A 90 7.53 -3.68 8.14
N ILE A 91 8.81 -3.44 7.88
CA ILE A 91 9.44 -3.62 6.57
C ILE A 91 10.35 -4.84 6.65
N ARG A 92 9.95 -5.94 6.01
CA ARG A 92 10.66 -7.23 6.06
C ARG A 92 11.83 -7.27 5.08
N GLU A 93 12.52 -8.41 5.11
CA GLU A 93 13.80 -8.64 4.47
C GLU A 93 13.75 -8.34 2.96
N SER A 94 14.77 -7.64 2.46
CA SER A 94 14.89 -7.31 1.03
C SER A 94 13.71 -6.53 0.43
N ALA A 95 12.86 -5.92 1.25
CA ALA A 95 11.84 -4.99 0.75
C ALA A 95 12.50 -3.71 0.20
N THR A 96 11.91 -3.14 -0.84
CA THR A 96 12.41 -1.92 -1.49
C THR A 96 11.32 -0.86 -1.56
N LEU A 97 11.60 0.32 -1.01
CA LEU A 97 10.69 1.47 -1.02
C LEU A 97 11.42 2.66 -1.66
N GLN A 98 10.87 3.21 -2.73
CA GLN A 98 11.48 4.31 -3.48
C GLN A 98 10.75 5.63 -3.20
N PRO A 99 11.45 6.78 -3.20
CA PRO A 99 10.79 8.08 -3.14
C PRO A 99 10.09 8.38 -4.47
N GLY A 100 9.32 9.47 -4.52
CA GLY A 100 8.59 9.87 -5.74
C GLY A 100 9.50 10.32 -6.90
N SER A 101 8.87 10.75 -8.01
CA SER A 101 9.54 11.38 -9.15
C SER A 101 8.87 12.71 -9.54
N ILE A 102 9.66 13.71 -9.96
CA ILE A 102 9.18 15.09 -10.26
C ILE A 102 8.55 15.20 -11.67
N GLY A 103 8.47 14.09 -12.43
CA GLY A 103 7.86 14.03 -13.76
C GLY A 103 6.32 13.98 -13.72
N PRO A 104 5.68 12.86 -14.12
CA PRO A 104 4.22 12.68 -13.97
C PRO A 104 3.77 12.48 -12.51
N GLY A 105 4.72 12.42 -11.57
CA GLY A 105 4.47 12.15 -10.16
C GLY A 105 4.29 13.40 -9.31
N CYS A 106 3.93 13.19 -8.05
CA CYS A 106 3.86 14.26 -7.05
C CYS A 106 5.20 14.50 -6.34
N GLY A 107 6.24 13.72 -6.67
CA GLY A 107 7.56 13.81 -6.03
C GLY A 107 7.60 13.18 -4.63
N GLU A 108 6.55 12.45 -4.24
CA GLU A 108 6.38 11.92 -2.90
C GLU A 108 5.80 10.50 -2.93
N THR A 109 6.43 9.58 -2.19
CA THR A 109 5.88 8.24 -1.93
C THR A 109 5.48 8.13 -0.47
N LYS A 110 4.28 7.59 -0.20
CA LYS A 110 3.75 7.41 1.17
C LYS A 110 3.43 5.96 1.44
N VAL A 111 3.84 5.51 2.62
CA VAL A 111 3.36 4.27 3.25
C VAL A 111 2.74 4.63 4.58
N GLY A 112 1.52 4.16 4.83
CA GLY A 112 0.77 4.47 6.03
C GLY A 112 1.29 3.79 7.29
N THR A 113 0.48 3.86 8.33
CA THR A 113 0.73 3.35 9.68
C THR A 113 0.27 1.89 9.80
N ASP A 114 0.90 1.12 10.68
CA ASP A 114 0.55 -0.28 11.00
C ASP A 114 0.55 -1.22 9.76
N CYS A 115 1.40 -0.95 8.76
CA CYS A 115 1.52 -1.81 7.59
C CYS A 115 2.47 -3.00 7.84
N LEU A 116 2.25 -4.09 7.11
CA LEU A 116 3.19 -5.21 7.03
C LEU A 116 3.63 -5.41 5.58
N LEU A 117 4.87 -5.04 5.29
CA LEU A 117 5.51 -5.25 4.00
C LEU A 117 6.42 -6.47 4.14
N MET A 118 5.98 -7.63 3.63
CA MET A 118 6.71 -8.89 3.77
C MET A 118 7.94 -8.97 2.85
N ALA A 119 8.69 -10.07 2.95
CA ALA A 119 10.00 -10.16 2.29
C ALA A 119 9.89 -9.95 0.76
N TYR A 120 10.86 -9.26 0.17
CA TYR A 120 10.94 -8.94 -1.26
C TYR A 120 9.79 -8.09 -1.82
N THR A 121 9.00 -7.42 -0.99
CA THR A 121 7.99 -6.47 -1.50
C THR A 121 8.65 -5.25 -2.15
N HIS A 122 8.00 -4.69 -3.16
CA HIS A 122 8.44 -3.45 -3.79
C HIS A 122 7.33 -2.41 -3.78
N VAL A 123 7.67 -1.21 -3.30
CA VAL A 123 6.89 0.03 -3.43
C VAL A 123 7.66 0.97 -4.35
N ALA A 124 7.16 1.13 -5.57
CA ALA A 124 7.73 2.05 -6.55
C ALA A 124 7.46 3.51 -6.20
N HIS A 125 8.05 4.40 -7.00
CA HIS A 125 7.87 5.84 -6.90
C HIS A 125 6.40 6.28 -7.00
N ASP A 126 6.08 7.37 -6.29
CA ASP A 126 4.80 8.06 -6.28
C ASP A 126 3.62 7.19 -5.83
N CYS A 127 3.90 6.08 -5.15
CA CYS A 127 2.85 5.25 -4.58
C CYS A 127 2.27 5.88 -3.32
N VAL A 128 0.97 5.66 -3.12
CA VAL A 128 0.26 6.00 -1.88
C VAL A 128 -0.30 4.71 -1.30
N VAL A 129 0.34 4.22 -0.24
CA VAL A 129 -0.10 3.05 0.53
C VAL A 129 -0.74 3.55 1.82
N GLY A 130 -1.99 3.18 2.06
CA GLY A 130 -2.78 3.53 3.24
C GLY A 130 -2.36 2.79 4.49
N ASN A 131 -3.20 2.84 5.52
CA ASN A 131 -2.93 2.26 6.83
C ASN A 131 -3.34 0.77 6.90
N GLY A 132 -2.63 -0.02 7.70
CA GLY A 132 -2.99 -1.43 7.93
C GLY A 132 -2.88 -2.32 6.69
N VAL A 133 -2.17 -1.86 5.65
CA VAL A 133 -1.98 -2.62 4.41
C VAL A 133 -1.03 -3.78 4.64
N ILE A 134 -1.36 -4.93 4.06
CA ILE A 134 -0.49 -6.11 4.05
C ILE A 134 -0.06 -6.38 2.62
N MET A 135 1.25 -6.32 2.37
CA MET A 135 1.86 -6.79 1.14
C MET A 135 2.59 -8.09 1.43
N ALA A 136 2.07 -9.21 0.97
CA ALA A 136 2.70 -10.51 1.17
C ALA A 136 3.97 -10.67 0.32
N ASN A 137 4.71 -11.75 0.56
CA ASN A 137 6.05 -11.95 -0.03
C ASN A 137 6.09 -11.71 -1.54
N ALA A 138 7.12 -11.01 -1.98
CA ALA A 138 7.38 -10.70 -3.39
C ALA A 138 6.25 -9.96 -4.12
N THR A 139 5.33 -9.31 -3.40
CA THR A 139 4.34 -8.41 -4.03
C THR A 139 5.02 -7.15 -4.56
N GLN A 140 4.74 -6.79 -5.81
CA GLN A 140 5.34 -5.65 -6.50
C GLN A 140 4.25 -4.65 -6.91
N ILE A 141 4.33 -3.40 -6.43
CA ILE A 141 3.48 -2.31 -6.94
C ILE A 141 4.32 -1.34 -7.77
N ALA A 142 3.88 -1.08 -9.01
CA ALA A 142 4.56 -0.17 -9.93
C ALA A 142 4.24 1.30 -9.62
N GLY A 143 4.86 2.23 -10.35
CA GLY A 143 4.76 3.65 -10.05
C GLY A 143 3.32 4.18 -10.03
N HIS A 144 3.08 5.18 -9.18
CA HIS A 144 1.80 5.89 -9.07
C HIS A 144 0.61 5.03 -8.60
N CYS A 145 0.86 3.87 -7.98
CA CYS A 145 -0.23 3.04 -7.47
C CYS A 145 -0.82 3.63 -6.17
N THR A 146 -2.13 3.47 -5.99
CA THR A 146 -2.80 3.78 -4.71
C THR A 146 -3.30 2.48 -4.10
N ILE A 147 -2.81 2.12 -2.91
CA ILE A 147 -3.28 0.96 -2.16
C ILE A 147 -3.98 1.48 -0.91
N GLU A 148 -5.30 1.39 -0.84
CA GLU A 148 -6.08 1.95 0.26
C GLU A 148 -6.02 1.12 1.54
N ASP A 149 -6.47 1.75 2.62
CA ASP A 149 -6.46 1.21 3.98
C ASP A 149 -6.95 -0.25 4.05
N TYR A 150 -6.21 -1.06 4.80
CA TYR A 150 -6.51 -2.46 5.09
C TYR A 150 -6.63 -3.37 3.86
N ALA A 151 -6.18 -2.93 2.68
CA ALA A 151 -6.05 -3.82 1.53
C ALA A 151 -4.97 -4.88 1.80
N ILE A 152 -5.19 -6.08 1.28
CA ILE A 152 -4.28 -7.21 1.39
C ILE A 152 -3.87 -7.67 0.00
N LEU A 153 -2.58 -7.58 -0.31
CA LEU A 153 -2.02 -8.08 -1.55
C LEU A 153 -1.37 -9.44 -1.30
N GLY A 154 -1.99 -10.51 -1.84
CA GLY A 154 -1.47 -11.88 -1.75
C GLY A 154 -0.09 -12.02 -2.39
N GLY A 155 0.69 -13.02 -1.97
CA GLY A 155 2.10 -13.13 -2.35
C GLY A 155 2.30 -13.20 -3.86
N VAL A 156 3.38 -12.60 -4.37
CA VAL A 156 3.69 -12.53 -5.82
C VAL A 156 2.60 -11.77 -6.61
N THR A 157 1.77 -10.96 -5.96
CA THR A 157 0.85 -10.06 -6.67
C THR A 157 1.64 -8.97 -7.37
N THR A 158 1.28 -8.67 -8.63
CA THR A 158 1.83 -7.54 -9.38
C THR A 158 0.74 -6.53 -9.66
N VAL A 159 1.02 -5.25 -9.38
CA VAL A 159 0.09 -4.14 -9.61
C VAL A 159 0.71 -3.20 -10.64
N HIS A 160 0.02 -3.06 -11.77
CA HIS A 160 0.46 -2.20 -12.87
C HIS A 160 0.37 -0.71 -12.48
N GLN A 161 1.21 0.13 -13.09
CA GLN A 161 1.28 1.57 -12.79
C GLN A 161 -0.09 2.26 -12.88
N PHE A 162 -0.31 3.24 -12.00
CA PHE A 162 -1.54 4.03 -11.85
C PHE A 162 -2.79 3.24 -11.38
N VAL A 163 -2.65 1.98 -10.97
CA VAL A 163 -3.80 1.20 -10.47
C VAL A 163 -4.11 1.60 -9.02
N ARG A 164 -5.41 1.68 -8.71
CA ARG A 164 -5.94 1.79 -7.36
C ARG A 164 -6.49 0.45 -6.85
N VAL A 165 -6.06 0.04 -5.66
CA VAL A 165 -6.62 -1.09 -4.92
C VAL A 165 -7.42 -0.55 -3.75
N GLY A 166 -8.74 -0.74 -3.78
CA GLY A 166 -9.67 -0.15 -2.83
C GLY A 166 -9.58 -0.73 -1.42
N THR A 167 -10.10 0.01 -0.44
CA THR A 167 -9.99 -0.32 0.98
C THR A 167 -10.56 -1.70 1.26
N ARG A 168 -9.85 -2.48 2.09
CA ARG A 168 -10.21 -3.87 2.44
C ARG A 168 -10.40 -4.81 1.25
N ALA A 169 -9.95 -4.43 0.05
CA ALA A 169 -9.86 -5.37 -1.05
C ALA A 169 -8.78 -6.41 -0.76
N ILE A 170 -8.93 -7.59 -1.32
CA ILE A 170 -7.93 -8.65 -1.19
C ILE A 170 -7.60 -9.25 -2.56
N THR A 171 -6.31 -9.44 -2.83
CA THR A 171 -5.86 -10.21 -4.00
C THR A 171 -5.46 -11.64 -3.61
N GLY A 172 -5.78 -12.59 -4.48
CA GLY A 172 -5.18 -13.93 -4.43
C GLY A 172 -3.69 -13.88 -4.73
N ALA A 173 -2.96 -14.93 -4.34
CA ALA A 173 -1.54 -15.06 -4.67
C ALA A 173 -1.33 -15.12 -6.20
N SER A 174 -0.17 -14.64 -6.66
CA SER A 174 0.22 -14.62 -8.08
C SER A 174 -0.73 -13.86 -9.01
N SER A 175 -1.50 -12.92 -8.47
CA SER A 175 -2.44 -12.11 -9.24
C SER A 175 -1.73 -11.04 -10.09
N ARG A 176 -2.20 -10.80 -11.32
CA ARG A 176 -1.76 -9.66 -12.16
C ARG A 176 -2.86 -8.63 -12.29
N VAL A 177 -2.71 -7.54 -11.54
CA VAL A 177 -3.68 -6.44 -11.44
C VAL A 177 -3.33 -5.36 -12.47
N GLN A 178 -4.26 -5.06 -13.38
CA GLN A 178 -4.06 -4.10 -14.48
C GLN A 178 -5.08 -2.95 -14.49
N GLN A 179 -6.10 -3.07 -13.66
CA GLN A 179 -7.26 -2.17 -13.54
C GLN A 179 -7.60 -2.03 -12.07
N ASP A 180 -8.38 -0.99 -11.73
CA ASP A 180 -8.69 -0.67 -10.35
C ASP A 180 -9.55 -1.76 -9.71
N ILE A 181 -9.17 -2.15 -8.49
CA ILE A 181 -9.92 -3.12 -7.69
C ILE A 181 -10.87 -2.33 -6.78
N PRO A 182 -12.20 -2.54 -6.87
CA PRO A 182 -13.14 -1.86 -6.00
C PRO A 182 -12.94 -2.18 -4.52
N PRO A 183 -13.31 -1.27 -3.61
CA PRO A 183 -13.26 -1.53 -2.18
C PRO A 183 -14.06 -2.78 -1.80
N PHE A 184 -13.62 -3.46 -0.75
CA PHE A 184 -14.30 -4.61 -0.16
C PHE A 184 -14.43 -5.85 -1.06
N THR A 185 -13.79 -5.85 -2.24
CA THR A 185 -13.86 -6.95 -3.19
C THR A 185 -12.67 -7.90 -3.08
N MET A 186 -12.81 -9.07 -3.71
CA MET A 186 -11.74 -10.03 -3.88
C MET A 186 -11.42 -10.15 -5.38
N ALA A 187 -10.14 -10.05 -5.71
CA ALA A 187 -9.62 -10.20 -7.06
C ALA A 187 -8.62 -11.37 -7.12
N ASP A 188 -8.66 -12.15 -8.19
CA ASP A 188 -7.74 -13.28 -8.37
C ASP A 188 -7.46 -13.55 -9.85
N GLY A 189 -6.27 -14.09 -10.13
CA GLY A 189 -5.87 -14.62 -11.44
C GLY A 189 -4.83 -13.79 -12.20
N HIS A 190 -4.42 -14.32 -13.35
CA HIS A 190 -3.42 -13.73 -14.24
C HIS A 190 -3.91 -13.76 -15.70
N PRO A 191 -4.57 -12.70 -16.21
CA PRO A 191 -4.88 -11.43 -15.54
C PRO A 191 -5.96 -11.58 -14.45
N ALA A 192 -5.92 -10.69 -13.46
CA ALA A 192 -6.86 -10.71 -12.33
C ALA A 192 -8.26 -10.25 -12.74
N GLY A 193 -9.28 -10.88 -12.15
CA GLY A 193 -10.68 -10.47 -12.26
C GLY A 193 -11.39 -10.56 -10.90
N LEU A 194 -12.52 -9.86 -10.76
CA LEU A 194 -13.28 -9.91 -9.50
C LEU A 194 -13.95 -11.29 -9.36
N VAL A 195 -13.78 -11.88 -8.18
CA VAL A 195 -14.38 -13.18 -7.81
C VAL A 195 -15.46 -13.06 -6.75
N GLY A 196 -15.61 -11.90 -6.11
CA GLY A 196 -16.68 -11.64 -5.16
C GLY A 196 -16.36 -10.52 -4.18
N LEU A 197 -17.10 -10.47 -3.07
CA LEU A 197 -16.79 -9.64 -1.90
C LEU A 197 -15.80 -10.35 -0.98
N ASN A 198 -14.98 -9.58 -0.26
CA ASN A 198 -14.15 -10.03 0.85
C ASN A 198 -15.00 -10.29 2.12
N GLY A 199 -15.98 -11.19 2.01
CA GLY A 199 -16.99 -11.41 3.06
C GLY A 199 -16.41 -11.80 4.42
N VAL A 200 -15.36 -12.63 4.42
CA VAL A 200 -14.66 -13.04 5.66
C VAL A 200 -13.88 -11.87 6.26
N GLY A 201 -13.15 -11.10 5.45
CA GLY A 201 -12.42 -9.92 5.92
C GLY A 201 -13.35 -8.86 6.51
N LEU A 202 -14.47 -8.59 5.85
CA LEU A 202 -15.50 -7.68 6.36
C LEU A 202 -16.11 -8.14 7.69
N GLN A 203 -16.40 -9.44 7.82
CA GLN A 203 -16.92 -9.99 9.07
C GLN A 203 -15.90 -9.86 10.21
N ARG A 204 -14.63 -10.18 9.96
CA ARG A 204 -13.55 -10.04 10.94
C ARG A 204 -13.31 -8.58 11.35
N ALA A 205 -13.55 -7.66 10.43
CA ALA A 205 -13.47 -6.22 10.68
C ALA A 205 -14.71 -5.64 11.39
N GLY A 206 -15.68 -6.46 11.77
CA GLY A 206 -16.86 -6.03 12.56
C GLY A 206 -17.96 -5.34 11.76
N PHE A 207 -17.97 -5.46 10.42
CA PHE A 207 -19.03 -4.86 9.59
C PHE A 207 -20.38 -5.53 9.90
N SER A 208 -21.41 -4.71 10.10
CA SER A 208 -22.75 -5.19 10.46
C SER A 208 -23.33 -6.13 9.39
N PRO A 209 -24.24 -7.04 9.76
CA PRO A 209 -24.98 -7.84 8.78
C PRO A 209 -25.67 -6.98 7.71
N GLU A 210 -26.19 -5.82 8.08
CA GLU A 210 -26.90 -4.88 7.21
C GLU A 210 -25.94 -4.24 6.20
N ALA A 211 -24.77 -3.75 6.65
CA ALA A 211 -23.75 -3.18 5.77
C ALA A 211 -23.21 -4.23 4.77
N ARG A 212 -22.94 -5.45 5.26
CA ARG A 212 -22.50 -6.57 4.39
C ARG A 212 -23.58 -6.96 3.38
N ALA A 213 -24.85 -6.94 3.77
CA ALA A 213 -25.97 -7.19 2.86
C ALA A 213 -26.11 -6.07 1.81
N ALA A 214 -25.95 -4.81 2.22
CA ALA A 214 -25.96 -3.66 1.31
C ALA A 214 -24.83 -3.74 0.28
N LEU A 215 -23.59 -4.00 0.71
CA LEU A 215 -22.45 -4.23 -0.18
C LEU A 215 -22.71 -5.39 -1.15
N LYS A 216 -23.35 -6.47 -0.69
CA LYS A 216 -23.73 -7.59 -1.56
C LYS A 216 -24.76 -7.19 -2.61
N ARG A 217 -25.74 -6.36 -2.27
CA ARG A 217 -26.70 -5.80 -3.26
C ARG A 217 -25.97 -4.93 -4.27
N ALA A 218 -25.12 -4.01 -3.81
CA ALA A 218 -24.34 -3.11 -4.66
C ALA A 218 -23.42 -3.88 -5.62
N PHE A 219 -22.67 -4.86 -5.13
CA PHE A 219 -21.79 -5.70 -5.96
C PHE A 219 -22.57 -6.40 -7.08
N ARG A 220 -23.74 -6.98 -6.76
CA ARG A 220 -24.57 -7.67 -7.76
C ARG A 220 -25.11 -6.70 -8.81
N ALA A 221 -25.51 -5.50 -8.40
CA ALA A 221 -25.99 -4.46 -9.31
C ALA A 221 -24.88 -4.00 -10.27
N LEU A 222 -23.68 -3.74 -9.76
CA LEU A 222 -22.56 -3.18 -10.53
C LEU A 222 -21.86 -4.17 -11.46
N PHE A 223 -21.67 -5.42 -10.99
CA PHE A 223 -20.74 -6.35 -11.64
C PHE A 223 -21.41 -7.59 -12.23
N LEU A 224 -22.66 -7.88 -11.87
CA LEU A 224 -23.38 -9.07 -12.33
C LEU A 224 -24.67 -8.74 -13.11
N ARG A 225 -25.08 -7.47 -13.19
CA ARG A 225 -26.35 -7.05 -13.80
C ARG A 225 -26.16 -5.77 -14.61
N GLY A 226 -26.99 -5.62 -15.65
CA GLY A 226 -27.30 -4.35 -16.31
C GLY A 226 -26.12 -3.51 -16.82
N PRO A 227 -26.41 -2.27 -17.25
CA PRO A 227 -25.40 -1.26 -17.56
C PRO A 227 -24.76 -0.72 -16.28
N TYR A 228 -23.42 -0.74 -16.24
CA TYR A 228 -22.65 -0.31 -15.06
C TYR A 228 -22.89 1.14 -14.64
N ALA A 229 -23.06 2.05 -15.60
CA ALA A 229 -23.25 3.48 -15.32
C ALA A 229 -24.58 3.73 -14.60
N GLU A 230 -25.68 3.17 -15.11
CA GLU A 230 -27.01 3.27 -14.51
C GLU A 230 -27.04 2.66 -13.11
N ALA A 231 -26.41 1.50 -12.92
CA ALA A 231 -26.30 0.87 -11.61
C ALA A 231 -25.53 1.72 -10.60
N LEU A 232 -24.52 2.47 -11.05
CA LEU A 232 -23.75 3.38 -10.20
C LEU A 232 -24.59 4.60 -9.80
N ASP A 233 -25.30 5.21 -10.75
CA ASP A 233 -26.22 6.33 -10.49
C ASP A 233 -27.32 5.93 -9.48
N GLU A 234 -27.95 4.76 -9.66
CA GLU A 234 -29.00 4.26 -8.77
C GLU A 234 -28.48 3.99 -7.35
N LEU A 235 -27.27 3.42 -7.23
CA LEU A 235 -26.68 3.17 -5.92
C LEU A 235 -26.34 4.47 -5.19
N GLU A 236 -25.84 5.48 -5.90
CA GLU A 236 -25.55 6.80 -5.34
C GLU A 236 -26.82 7.53 -4.88
N GLY A 237 -27.91 7.45 -5.65
CA GLY A 237 -29.20 8.04 -5.31
C GLY A 237 -30.04 7.27 -4.28
N GLY A 238 -29.58 6.09 -3.86
CA GLY A 238 -30.33 5.22 -2.94
C GLY A 238 -29.43 4.65 -1.86
N LEU A 239 -28.89 3.45 -2.10
CA LEU A 239 -28.24 2.64 -1.06
C LEU A 239 -27.00 3.32 -0.43
N ALA A 240 -26.29 4.16 -1.17
CA ALA A 240 -25.15 4.92 -0.68
C ALA A 240 -25.54 6.01 0.34
N LEU A 241 -26.78 6.52 0.29
CA LEU A 241 -27.28 7.51 1.25
C LEU A 241 -27.51 6.89 2.63
N GLU A 242 -27.80 5.60 2.68
CA GLU A 242 -28.08 4.85 3.92
C GLU A 242 -26.85 4.10 4.45
N HIS A 243 -25.91 3.74 3.57
CA HIS A 243 -24.76 2.89 3.89
C HIS A 243 -23.44 3.54 3.44
N PRO A 244 -22.63 4.07 4.37
CA PRO A 244 -21.34 4.71 4.08
C PRO A 244 -20.34 3.82 3.32
N GLU A 245 -20.43 2.50 3.50
CA GLU A 245 -19.61 1.52 2.79
C GLU A 245 -19.94 1.50 1.31
N VAL A 246 -21.22 1.61 0.96
CA VAL A 246 -21.67 1.68 -0.44
C VAL A 246 -21.26 3.02 -1.05
N ALA A 247 -21.34 4.13 -0.30
CA ALA A 247 -20.80 5.42 -0.74
C ALA A 247 -19.29 5.35 -1.01
N THR A 248 -18.54 4.65 -0.16
CA THR A 248 -17.09 4.43 -0.35
C THR A 248 -16.80 3.65 -1.63
N LEU A 249 -17.57 2.58 -1.89
CA LEU A 249 -17.51 1.83 -3.14
C LEU A 249 -17.75 2.77 -4.33
N CYS A 250 -18.86 3.50 -4.38
CA CYS A 250 -19.21 4.38 -5.50
C CYS A 250 -18.14 5.46 -5.76
N ARG A 251 -17.59 6.06 -4.70
CA ARG A 251 -16.54 7.09 -4.81
C ARG A 251 -15.30 6.60 -5.55
N LEU A 252 -14.82 5.38 -5.27
CA LEU A 252 -13.68 4.82 -6.00
C LEU A 252 -14.03 4.58 -7.46
N LEU A 253 -15.22 4.02 -7.71
CA LEU A 253 -15.71 3.69 -9.04
C LEU A 253 -15.82 4.92 -9.96
N ARG A 254 -16.21 6.07 -9.42
CA ARG A 254 -16.26 7.36 -10.12
C ARG A 254 -14.88 7.93 -10.43
N GLY A 255 -13.95 7.81 -9.49
CA GLY A 255 -12.60 8.35 -9.61
C GLY A 255 -11.60 7.44 -10.34
N SER A 256 -12.07 6.38 -11.00
CA SER A 256 -11.20 5.41 -11.67
C SER A 256 -10.75 5.92 -13.05
N GLU A 257 -9.44 6.09 -13.23
CA GLU A 257 -8.85 6.51 -14.51
C GLU A 257 -8.41 5.31 -15.38
N ARG A 258 -8.04 4.19 -14.75
CA ARG A 258 -7.64 2.95 -15.45
C ARG A 258 -8.80 2.03 -15.81
N GLY A 259 -10.01 2.46 -15.46
CA GLY A 259 -11.19 1.61 -15.50
C GLY A 259 -11.19 0.57 -14.38
N VAL A 260 -12.39 0.13 -14.06
CA VAL A 260 -12.64 -0.78 -12.94
C VAL A 260 -12.60 -2.23 -13.40
N MET A 261 -11.91 -3.07 -12.62
CA MET A 261 -11.86 -4.51 -12.82
C MET A 261 -13.26 -5.12 -12.85
N ARG A 262 -13.50 -5.99 -13.83
CA ARG A 262 -14.81 -6.65 -14.01
C ARG A 262 -14.84 -8.04 -13.37
N ALA A 263 -16.05 -8.52 -13.11
CA ALA A 263 -16.27 -9.89 -12.67
C ALA A 263 -15.67 -10.89 -13.66
N ARG A 264 -14.94 -11.87 -13.15
CA ARG A 264 -14.42 -12.96 -13.97
C ARG A 264 -15.60 -13.73 -14.54
N LYS A 265 -15.75 -13.71 -15.87
CA LYS A 265 -16.69 -14.62 -16.55
C LYS A 265 -16.17 -16.03 -16.32
N SER A 266 -16.99 -16.90 -15.73
CA SER A 266 -16.71 -18.33 -15.73
C SER A 266 -16.49 -18.74 -17.17
N LYS A 267 -15.29 -19.23 -17.52
CA LYS A 267 -15.16 -20.04 -18.73
C LYS A 267 -16.02 -21.27 -18.45
N ARG A 268 -17.13 -21.40 -19.16
CA ARG A 268 -17.82 -22.69 -19.28
C ARG A 268 -16.90 -23.63 -20.05
#